data_AF-W0BBV7-F1
#
_entry.id   AF-W0BBV7-F1
#
_cell.length_a   1.000
_cell.length_b   1.000
_cell.length_c   1.000
_cell.angle_alpha   90.00
_cell.angle_beta   90.00
_cell.angle_gamma   90.00
#
_symmetry.space_group_name_H-M   'P 1'
#
loop_
_entity.id
_entity.type
_entity.pdbx_description
1 polymer ?
#
loop_
_entity_poly.entity_id
_entity_poly.type
_entity_poly.pdbx_seq_one_letter_code
_entity_poly.pdbx_strand_id
1 'polypeptide(L)' 'MSALFSANKRVVSGMRASGKLHLGHYHGVLKNWIKLQHQYDCYFLLLTGMG' A
#
# COMPACT_ATOMS: atom_id res chain seq x y z
N MET A 1 -18.24 8.71 27.50
CA MET A 1 -17.23 9.18 26.52
C MET A 1 -16.83 8.00 25.65
N SER A 2 -17.68 7.67 24.68
CA SER A 2 -17.38 6.67 23.65
C SER A 2 -16.22 7.21 22.82
N ALA A 3 -15.08 6.53 22.87
CA ALA A 3 -13.89 6.95 22.16
C ALA A 3 -14.23 7.23 20.69
N LEU A 4 -14.14 8.49 20.28
CA LEU A 4 -14.34 8.99 18.92
C LEU A 4 -13.15 8.57 18.03
N PHE A 5 -12.80 7.29 18.00
CA PHE A 5 -11.98 6.76 16.93
C PHE A 5 -12.94 6.45 15.80
N SER A 6 -13.22 7.46 14.95
CA SER A 6 -13.66 7.16 13.59
C SER A 6 -12.57 6.24 13.03
N ALA A 7 -12.90 4.95 12.91
CA ALA A 7 -11.95 3.95 12.48
C ALA A 7 -11.55 4.29 11.04
N ASN A 8 -10.49 5.08 10.88
CA ASN A 8 -9.85 5.24 9.58
C ASN A 8 -9.60 3.84 9.05
N LYS A 9 -10.26 3.50 7.96
CA LYS A 9 -10.08 2.21 7.31
C LYS A 9 -8.60 2.11 6.95
N ARG A 10 -7.93 1.07 7.45
CA ARG A 10 -6.48 0.90 7.29
C ARG A 10 -6.23 -0.06 6.14
N VAL A 11 -5.27 0.27 5.29
CA VAL A 11 -4.86 -0.56 4.16
C VAL A 11 -3.44 -1.03 4.40
N VAL A 12 -3.22 -2.34 4.37
CA VAL A 12 -1.87 -2.94 4.45
C VAL A 12 -1.60 -3.63 3.13
N SER A 13 -0.51 -3.26 2.46
CA SER A 13 -0.12 -3.87 1.19
C SER A 13 1.35 -4.25 1.21
N GLY A 14 1.66 -5.47 0.79
CA GLY A 14 3.03 -5.98 0.69
C GLY A 14 3.38 -6.26 -0.76
N MET A 15 4.56 -5.81 -1.20
CA MET A 15 5.06 -6.12 -2.54
C MET A 15 6.44 -6.75 -2.46
N ARG A 16 6.61 -7.89 -3.14
CA ARG A 16 7.92 -8.51 -3.35
C ARG A 16 8.69 -7.65 -4.35
N ALA A 17 9.90 -7.24 -4.00
CA ALA A 17 10.81 -6.57 -4.92
C ALA A 17 11.35 -7.59 -5.95
N SER A 18 10.50 -8.01 -6.88
CA SER A 18 10.85 -8.92 -7.98
C SER A 18 11.47 -8.13 -9.14
N GLY A 19 12.77 -7.87 -9.07
CA GLY A 19 13.56 -7.39 -10.22
C GLY A 19 13.01 -6.12 -10.90
N LYS A 20 13.27 -5.99 -12.22
CA LYS A 20 12.95 -4.78 -13.00
C LYS A 20 11.44 -4.54 -13.05
N LEU A 21 10.99 -3.47 -12.40
CA LEU A 21 9.59 -3.04 -12.43
C LEU A 21 9.23 -2.62 -13.87
N HIS A 22 8.51 -3.47 -14.60
CA HIS A 22 7.99 -3.10 -15.92
C HIS A 22 7.00 -1.92 -15.76
N LEU A 23 7.03 -0.94 -16.68
CA LEU A 23 6.18 0.27 -16.61
C LEU A 23 4.68 -0.04 -16.42
N GLY A 24 4.21 -1.21 -16.88
CA GLY A 24 2.84 -1.68 -16.69
C GLY A 24 2.45 -1.87 -15.21
N HIS A 25 3.36 -2.34 -14.35
CA HIS A 25 3.09 -2.49 -12.90
C HIS A 25 3.01 -1.14 -12.19
N TYR A 26 3.80 -0.15 -12.62
CA TYR A 26 3.75 1.21 -12.09
C TYR A 26 2.42 1.90 -12.42
N HIS A 27 1.95 1.75 -13.66
CA HIS A 27 0.72 2.40 -14.09
C HIS A 27 -0.54 1.78 -13.48
N GLY A 28 -0.52 0.48 -13.17
CA GLY A 28 -1.65 -0.23 -12.55
C GLY A 28 -1.69 -0.08 -11.02
N VAL A 29 -0.64 -0.52 -10.32
CA VAL A 29 -0.68 -0.68 -8.86
C VAL A 29 -0.30 0.60 -8.13
N LEU A 30 0.75 1.31 -8.57
CA LEU A 30 1.20 2.51 -7.85
C LEU A 30 0.22 3.68 -7.93
N LYS A 31 -0.45 3.88 -9.08
CA LYS A 31 -1.52 4.90 -9.18
C LYS A 31 -2.69 4.63 -8.22
N ASN A 32 -3.03 3.36 -8.00
CA ASN A 32 -4.08 3.01 -7.05
C ASN A 32 -3.62 3.24 -5.61
N TRP A 33 -2.37 2.92 -5.28
CA TRP A 33 -1.80 3.18 -3.96
C TRP A 33 -1.79 4.67 -3.60
N ILE A 34 -1.47 5.55 -4.56
CA ILE A 34 -1.55 7.01 -4.36
C ILE A 34 -2.99 7.45 -4.03
N LYS A 35 -3.99 6.94 -4.75
CA LYS A 35 -5.40 7.26 -4.45
C LYS A 35 -5.86 6.76 -3.08
N LEU A 36 -5.36 5.60 -2.66
CA LEU A 36 -5.69 4.99 -1.37
C LEU A 36 -5.07 5.78 -0.21
N GLN A 37 -3.87 6.33 -0.37
CA GLN A 37 -3.22 7.18 0.65
C GLN A 37 -4.05 8.43 1.01
N HIS A 38 -4.81 8.98 0.05
CA HIS A 38 -5.66 10.14 0.31
C HIS A 38 -6.95 9.80 1.09
N GLN A 39 -7.34 8.53 1.13
CA GLN A 39 -8.60 8.09 1.74
C GLN A 39 -8.41 7.22 2.98
N TYR A 40 -7.23 6.60 3.15
CA TYR A 40 -6.98 5.54 4.11
C TYR A 40 -5.58 5.63 4.71
N ASP A 41 -5.44 5.19 5.96
CA ASP A 41 -4.13 5.00 6.58
C ASP A 41 -3.45 3.79 5.93
N CYS A 42 -2.44 4.04 5.10
CA CYS A 42 -1.79 3.02 4.28
C CYS A 42 -0.42 2.61 4.83
N TYR A 43 -0.19 1.31 4.95
CA TYR A 43 1.09 0.71 5.37
C TYR A 43 1.62 -0.19 4.24
N PHE A 44 2.77 0.17 3.68
CA PHE A 44 3.40 -0.57 2.58
C PHE A 44 4.64 -1.32 3.06
N LEU A 45 4.65 -2.64 2.89
CA LEU A 45 5.74 -3.52 3.31
C LEU A 45 6.53 -3.99 2.08
N LEU A 46 7.85 -3.81 2.14
CA LEU A 46 8.75 -4.28 1.10
C LEU A 46 9.28 -5.66 1.50
N LEU A 47 8.81 -6.70 0.79
CA LEU A 47 9.24 -8.07 1.05
C LEU A 47 10.51 -8.32 0.25
N THR A 48 11.66 -8.08 0.88
CA THR A 48 12.95 -8.56 0.39
C THR A 48 12.97 -10.08 0.59
N GLY A 49 13.08 -10.84 -0.50
CA GLY A 49 13.21 -12.29 -0.40
C GLY A 49 14.43 -12.61 0.47
N MET A 50 14.19 -13.22 1.63
CA MET A 50 15.24 -13.99 2.30
C MET A 50 15.53 -15.15 1.35
N GLY A 51 16.77 -15.19 0.85
CA GLY A 51 17.29 -16.32 0.09
C GLY A 51 17.24 -17.61 0.90
#